data_AF-A0A381UTJ7-F1
#
_entry.id   AF-A0A381UTJ7-F1
#
_cell.length_a   1.000
_cell.length_b   1.000
_cell.length_c   1.000
_cell.angle_alpha   90.00
_cell.angle_beta   90.00
_cell.angle_gamma   90.00
#
_symmetry.space_group_name_H-M   'P 1'
#
loop_
_entity.id
_entity.type
_entity.pdbx_description
1 polymer ?
#
loop_
_entity_poly.entity_id
_entity_poly.type
_entity_poly.pdbx_seq_one_letter_code
_entity_poly.pdbx_strand_id
1 'polypeptide(L)'
;MTSEEMKQMLERTHKDLDIFDFDGKNVPRIMLPDRRFDEIMAKIYGKPVSVNTNLNILQDGIGHVFVEVSLDFSHGDIHEEFLIYANESLEFFESLADTTMLALSPPQHSEVHQDKIFMVQLPKPERAINA
;
A
#
# COMPACT_ATOMS: atom_id res chain seq x y z
N MET A 1 -24.14 -3.38 -3.21
CA MET A 1 -23.55 -4.26 -2.19
C MET A 1 -24.63 -4.61 -1.19
N THR A 2 -24.78 -5.88 -0.84
CA THR A 2 -25.70 -6.31 0.22
C THR A 2 -25.09 -6.05 1.62
N SER A 3 -25.92 -6.05 2.66
CA SER A 3 -25.43 -5.88 4.04
C SER A 3 -24.45 -6.98 4.48
N GLU A 4 -24.63 -8.20 3.97
CA GLU A 4 -23.74 -9.33 4.25
C GLU A 4 -22.39 -9.18 3.52
N GLU A 5 -22.41 -8.81 2.24
CA GLU A 5 -21.18 -8.50 1.48
C GLU A 5 -20.39 -7.36 2.14
N MET A 6 -21.08 -6.30 2.58
CA MET A 6 -20.45 -5.17 3.26
C MET A 6 -19.73 -5.59 4.54
N LYS A 7 -20.39 -6.42 5.36
CA LYS A 7 -19.80 -6.95 6.59
C LYS A 7 -18.53 -7.77 6.28
N GLN A 8 -18.59 -8.64 5.28
CA GLN A 8 -17.45 -9.46 4.86
C GLN A 8 -16.28 -8.63 4.31
N MET A 9 -16.56 -7.50 3.65
CA MET A 9 -15.54 -6.56 3.17
C MET A 9 -14.89 -5.79 4.33
N LEU A 10 -15.68 -5.33 5.30
CA LEU A 10 -15.15 -4.67 6.49
C LEU A 10 -14.26 -5.61 7.32
N GLU A 11 -14.66 -6.87 7.49
CA GLU A 11 -13.90 -7.88 8.25
C GLU A 11 -12.54 -8.21 7.65
N ARG A 12 -12.40 -8.13 6.32
CA ARG A 12 -11.12 -8.39 5.62
C ARG A 12 -10.26 -7.15 5.41
N THR A 13 -10.73 -5.97 5.82
CA THR A 13 -10.02 -4.72 5.59
C THR A 13 -8.68 -4.74 6.34
N HIS A 14 -7.60 -4.43 5.63
CA HIS A 14 -6.27 -4.26 6.21
C HIS A 14 -6.26 -3.06 7.15
N LYS A 15 -5.79 -3.26 8.39
CA LYS A 15 -5.84 -2.23 9.44
C LYS A 15 -4.46 -1.64 9.78
N ASP A 16 -3.38 -2.33 9.43
CA ASP A 16 -2.03 -1.89 9.74
C ASP A 16 -1.53 -0.90 8.67
N LEU A 17 -2.12 0.31 8.72
CA LEU A 17 -1.84 1.44 7.86
C LEU A 17 -1.32 2.61 8.71
N ASP A 18 -0.41 3.40 8.16
CA ASP A 18 0.11 4.60 8.84
C ASP A 18 0.68 5.61 7.82
N ILE A 19 1.10 6.77 8.30
CA ILE A 19 1.86 7.77 7.56
C ILE A 19 3.31 7.77 8.06
N PHE A 20 4.25 7.65 7.12
CA PHE A 20 5.68 7.66 7.39
C PHE A 20 6.32 8.95 6.86
N ASP A 21 7.08 9.64 7.71
CA ASP A 21 7.86 10.81 7.29
C ASP A 21 9.13 10.37 6.55
N PHE A 22 9.16 10.66 5.25
CA PHE A 22 10.32 10.48 4.39
C PHE A 22 10.81 11.83 3.88
N ASP A 23 11.86 12.37 4.52
CA ASP A 23 12.49 13.65 4.14
C ASP A 23 11.49 14.82 4.13
N GLY A 24 10.66 14.91 5.17
CA GLY A 24 9.62 15.93 5.32
C GLY A 24 8.36 15.68 4.49
N LYS A 25 8.24 14.50 3.87
CA LYS A 25 7.05 14.09 3.10
C LYS A 25 6.31 13.00 3.83
N ASN A 26 5.02 13.22 4.04
CA ASN A 26 4.10 12.24 4.58
C ASN A 26 3.80 11.21 3.51
N VAL A 27 4.35 10.00 3.63
CA VAL A 27 4.17 8.88 2.71
C VAL A 27 3.23 7.84 3.32
N PRO A 28 2.20 7.37 2.60
CA PRO A 28 1.32 6.33 3.09
C PRO A 28 2.07 5.00 3.19
N ARG A 29 1.84 4.28 4.28
CA ARG A 29 2.55 3.05 4.61
C ARG A 29 1.59 1.91 4.89
N ILE A 30 1.81 0.78 4.24
CA ILE A 30 1.16 -0.49 4.54
C ILE A 30 2.16 -1.34 5.32
N MET A 31 1.82 -1.70 6.55
CA MET A 31 2.66 -2.55 7.38
C MET A 31 2.37 -4.03 7.10
N LEU A 32 3.43 -4.82 6.98
CA LEU A 32 3.41 -6.26 6.74
C LEU A 32 4.02 -6.98 7.94
N PRO A 33 3.60 -8.21 8.28
CA PRO A 33 4.30 -9.01 9.28
C PRO A 33 5.80 -9.12 8.96
N ASP A 34 6.67 -9.02 9.97
CA ASP A 34 8.15 -9.03 9.80
C ASP A 34 8.63 -10.13 8.86
N ARG A 35 8.14 -11.35 9.09
CA ARG A 35 8.46 -12.52 8.28
C ARG A 35 8.10 -12.30 6.81
N ARG A 36 6.93 -11.73 6.53
CA ARG A 36 6.49 -11.50 5.14
C ARG A 36 7.35 -10.44 4.47
N PHE A 37 7.65 -9.36 5.17
CA PHE A 37 8.55 -8.32 4.67
C PHE A 37 9.95 -8.88 4.36
N ASP A 38 10.52 -9.66 5.28
CA ASP A 38 11.84 -10.27 5.08
C ASP A 38 11.86 -11.27 3.91
N GLU A 39 10.79 -12.05 3.72
CA GLU A 39 10.61 -12.95 2.57
C GLU A 39 10.59 -12.16 1.23
N ILE A 40 9.88 -11.04 1.19
CA ILE A 40 9.83 -10.15 0.01
C ILE A 40 11.24 -9.63 -0.29
N MET A 41 11.90 -9.04 0.71
CA MET A 41 13.22 -8.43 0.56
C MET A 41 14.27 -9.45 0.11
N ALA A 42 14.28 -10.65 0.69
CA ALA A 42 15.21 -11.72 0.32
C ALA A 42 15.06 -12.15 -1.15
N LYS A 43 13.84 -12.17 -1.68
CA LYS A 43 13.55 -12.56 -3.06
C LYS A 43 13.98 -11.52 -4.09
N ILE A 44 13.95 -10.23 -3.73
CA ILE A 44 14.22 -9.11 -4.63
C ILE A 44 15.62 -8.50 -4.45
N TYR A 45 16.34 -8.88 -3.40
CA TYR A 45 17.66 -8.32 -3.08
C TYR A 45 18.63 -8.39 -4.27
N GLY A 46 19.27 -7.24 -4.57
CA GLY A 46 20.25 -7.10 -5.64
C GLY A 46 19.68 -7.14 -7.07
N LYS A 47 18.35 -7.11 -7.24
CA LYS A 47 17.69 -7.18 -8.55
C LYS A 47 17.08 -5.83 -8.95
N PRO A 48 17.06 -5.48 -10.25
CA PRO A 48 16.30 -4.34 -10.75
C PRO A 48 14.80 -4.68 -10.73
N VAL A 49 14.09 -4.20 -9.72
CA VAL A 49 12.68 -4.55 -9.48
C VAL A 49 11.76 -3.42 -9.92
N SER A 50 10.83 -3.73 -10.82
CA SER A 50 9.61 -2.96 -11.00
C SER A 50 8.45 -3.62 -10.24
N VAL A 51 7.51 -2.79 -9.78
CA VAL A 51 6.26 -3.21 -9.13
C VAL A 51 5.10 -2.65 -9.95
N ASN A 52 4.27 -3.53 -10.50
CA ASN A 52 3.00 -3.13 -11.09
C ASN A 52 2.00 -2.91 -9.95
N THR A 53 1.48 -1.69 -9.84
CA THR A 53 0.59 -1.28 -8.75
C THR A 53 -0.78 -0.96 -9.31
N ASN A 54 -1.82 -1.59 -8.80
CA ASN A 54 -3.21 -1.32 -9.17
C ASN A 54 -3.99 -0.81 -7.95
N LEU A 55 -4.82 0.20 -8.18
CA LEU A 55 -5.75 0.74 -7.19
C LEU A 55 -7.16 0.55 -7.73
N ASN A 56 -7.82 -0.51 -7.30
CA ASN A 56 -9.18 -0.84 -7.74
C ASN A 56 -10.20 -0.28 -6.74
N ILE A 57 -11.04 0.67 -7.19
CA ILE A 57 -12.01 1.35 -6.34
C ILE A 57 -13.35 0.62 -6.40
N LEU A 58 -13.79 0.14 -5.24
CA LEU A 58 -15.08 -0.53 -5.05
C LEU A 58 -16.01 0.40 -4.27
N GLN A 59 -16.99 0.97 -4.96
CA GLN A 59 -17.99 1.86 -4.35
C GLN A 59 -19.37 1.20 -4.38
N ASP A 60 -20.11 1.30 -3.29
CA ASP A 60 -21.44 0.69 -3.15
C ASP A 60 -22.61 1.53 -3.67
N GLY A 61 -22.34 2.80 -4.01
CA GLY A 61 -23.32 3.77 -4.52
C GLY A 61 -24.08 4.55 -3.44
N ILE A 62 -23.88 4.24 -2.15
CA ILE A 62 -24.53 4.92 -1.02
C ILE A 62 -23.55 5.54 -0.03
N GLY A 63 -22.25 5.37 -0.26
CA GLY A 63 -21.19 6.15 0.39
C GLY A 63 -20.02 5.32 0.90
N HIS A 64 -20.08 3.99 0.87
CA HIS A 64 -18.94 3.15 1.24
C HIS A 64 -17.99 2.97 0.06
N VAL A 65 -16.71 3.26 0.31
CA VAL A 65 -15.63 3.15 -0.67
C VAL A 65 -14.55 2.26 -0.08
N PHE A 66 -14.24 1.18 -0.79
CA PHE A 66 -13.06 0.37 -0.56
C PHE A 66 -12.09 0.55 -1.72
N VAL A 67 -10.81 0.40 -1.42
CA VAL A 67 -9.74 0.39 -2.42
C VAL A 67 -8.96 -0.90 -2.23
N GLU A 68 -8.97 -1.72 -3.26
CA GLU A 68 -8.12 -2.91 -3.35
C GLU A 68 -6.79 -2.49 -3.99
N VAL A 69 -5.73 -2.55 -3.20
CA VAL A 69 -4.36 -2.22 -3.60
C VAL A 69 -3.64 -3.52 -3.93
N SER A 70 -3.29 -3.74 -5.19
CA SER A 70 -2.48 -4.89 -5.61
C SER A 70 -1.07 -4.47 -5.99
N LEU A 71 -0.07 -5.24 -5.54
CA LEU A 71 1.34 -5.03 -5.83
C LEU A 71 1.94 -6.31 -6.43
N ASP A 72 2.26 -6.25 -7.71
CA ASP A 72 2.85 -7.34 -8.48
C ASP A 72 4.32 -7.04 -8.77
N PHE A 73 5.21 -7.78 -8.11
CA PHE A 73 6.64 -7.58 -8.29
C PHE A 73 7.14 -8.33 -9.52
N SER A 74 7.96 -7.68 -10.33
CA SER A 74 8.63 -8.28 -11.51
C SER A 74 9.53 -9.48 -11.19
N HIS A 75 9.92 -9.66 -9.93
CA HIS A 75 10.82 -10.71 -9.49
C HIS A 75 10.30 -11.38 -8.22
N GLY A 76 10.61 -12.66 -8.08
CA GLY A 76 10.37 -13.41 -6.83
C GLY A 76 8.99 -14.05 -6.72
N ASP A 77 8.12 -13.91 -7.73
CA ASP A 77 6.74 -14.41 -7.71
C ASP A 77 6.02 -13.91 -6.44
N ILE A 78 5.94 -12.59 -6.32
CA ILE A 78 5.38 -11.89 -5.17
C ILE A 78 4.18 -11.10 -5.65
N HIS A 79 3.04 -11.44 -5.06
CA HIS A 79 1.76 -10.78 -5.23
C HIS A 79 1.25 -10.42 -3.84
N GLU A 80 1.00 -9.13 -3.62
CA GLU A 80 0.34 -8.61 -2.41
C GLU A 80 -0.98 -7.97 -2.79
N GLU A 81 -2.00 -8.16 -1.96
CA GLU A 81 -3.33 -7.56 -2.14
C GLU A 81 -3.83 -7.07 -0.77
N PHE A 82 -4.27 -5.82 -0.72
CA PHE A 82 -4.80 -5.19 0.49
C PHE A 82 -6.14 -4.55 0.20
N LEU A 83 -7.18 -4.90 0.95
CA LEU A 83 -8.43 -4.16 0.93
C LEU A 83 -8.39 -3.05 1.99
N ILE A 84 -8.50 -1.80 1.57
CA ILE A 84 -8.51 -0.64 2.46
C ILE A 84 -9.90 0.00 2.42
N TYR A 85 -10.48 0.28 3.59
CA TYR A 85 -11.72 1.02 3.68
C TYR A 85 -11.42 2.53 3.69
N ALA A 86 -11.65 3.19 2.55
CA ALA A 86 -11.19 4.54 2.28
C ALA A 86 -11.88 5.60 3.14
N ASN A 87 -13.14 5.39 3.52
CA ASN A 87 -13.86 6.29 4.41
C ASN A 87 -13.19 6.47 5.79
N GLU A 88 -12.43 5.47 6.26
CA GLU A 88 -11.66 5.52 7.51
C GLU A 88 -10.17 5.82 7.29
N SER A 89 -9.72 5.86 6.03
CA SER A 89 -8.30 5.94 5.66
C SER A 89 -8.04 7.10 4.71
N LEU A 90 -8.77 8.21 4.86
CA LEU A 90 -8.69 9.34 3.92
C LEU A 90 -7.27 9.93 3.84
N GLU A 91 -6.63 10.15 4.99
CA GLU A 91 -5.28 10.69 5.09
C GLU A 91 -4.26 9.84 4.32
N PHE A 92 -4.41 8.51 4.34
CA PHE A 92 -3.58 7.58 3.57
C PHE A 92 -3.67 7.88 2.06
N PHE A 93 -4.88 8.06 1.52
CA PHE A 93 -5.06 8.31 0.08
C PHE A 93 -4.70 9.74 -0.32
N GLU A 94 -4.92 10.73 0.55
CA GLU A 94 -4.46 12.10 0.34
C GLU A 94 -2.93 12.16 0.27
N SER A 95 -2.26 11.49 1.21
CA SER A 95 -0.81 11.33 1.23
C SER A 95 -0.27 10.58 0.00
N LEU A 96 -0.98 9.54 -0.47
CA LEU A 96 -0.65 8.84 -1.71
C LEU A 96 -0.74 9.76 -2.94
N ALA A 97 -1.79 10.57 -3.02
CA ALA A 97 -2.00 11.49 -4.13
C ALA A 97 -0.95 12.62 -4.15
N ASP A 98 -0.60 13.16 -2.98
CA ASP A 98 0.39 14.23 -2.85
C ASP A 98 1.82 13.74 -3.17
N THR A 99 2.22 12.62 -2.56
CA THR A 99 3.60 12.15 -2.68
C THR A 99 3.84 11.27 -3.89
N THR A 100 2.79 10.64 -4.43
CA THR A 100 2.87 9.57 -5.43
C THR A 100 3.77 8.40 -5.00
N MET A 101 3.95 8.22 -3.69
CA MET A 101 4.78 7.18 -3.09
C MET A 101 3.93 6.29 -2.17
N LEU A 102 4.30 5.03 -2.06
CA LEU A 102 3.70 4.05 -1.15
C LEU A 102 4.82 3.26 -0.48
N ALA A 103 4.80 3.17 0.85
CA ALA A 103 5.79 2.44 1.62
C ALA A 103 5.25 1.07 2.09
N LEU A 104 6.10 0.04 2.04
CA LEU A 104 5.93 -1.22 2.76
C LEU A 104 6.97 -1.29 3.87
N SER A 105 6.59 -1.72 5.06
CA SER A 105 7.52 -1.94 6.17
C SER A 105 7.00 -2.99 7.16
N PRO A 106 7.85 -3.55 8.03
CA PRO A 106 7.39 -4.19 9.26
C PRO A 106 6.74 -3.17 10.24
N PRO A 107 5.97 -3.62 11.26
CA PRO A 107 5.53 -2.78 12.37
C PRO A 107 6.72 -2.27 13.22
N GLN A 108 6.58 -1.09 13.81
CA GLN A 108 7.67 -0.31 14.44
C GLN A 108 8.28 -0.87 15.75
N HIS A 109 7.96 -2.09 16.20
CA HIS A 109 8.39 -2.59 17.51
C HIS A 109 9.82 -3.20 17.54
N SER A 110 10.80 -2.56 16.91
CA SER A 110 12.20 -2.80 17.28
C SER A 110 13.11 -1.62 16.97
N GLU A 111 13.95 -1.26 17.96
CA GLU A 111 15.01 -0.25 17.85
C GLU A 111 16.11 -0.63 16.82
N VAL A 112 16.01 -1.81 16.19
CA VAL A 112 16.97 -2.38 15.23
C VAL A 112 16.44 -2.40 13.79
N HIS A 113 15.15 -2.08 13.56
CA HIS A 113 14.51 -2.19 12.23
C HIS A 113 13.89 -0.90 11.69
N GLN A 114 14.26 0.27 12.23
CA GLN A 114 13.78 1.57 11.74
C GLN A 114 14.10 1.83 10.25
N ASP A 115 15.10 1.14 9.68
CA ASP A 115 15.56 1.33 8.30
C ASP A 115 14.92 0.37 7.28
N LYS A 116 14.07 -0.57 7.71
CA LYS A 116 13.46 -1.56 6.80
C LYS A 116 12.23 -0.98 6.10
N ILE A 117 12.45 -0.22 5.03
CA ILE A 117 11.38 0.36 4.22
C ILE A 117 11.60 0.01 2.75
N PHE A 118 10.54 -0.47 2.10
CA PHE A 118 10.48 -0.62 0.66
C PHE A 118 9.54 0.42 0.07
N MET A 119 10.05 1.26 -0.83
CA MET A 119 9.30 2.37 -1.40
C MET A 119 8.87 2.04 -2.83
N VAL A 120 7.58 2.19 -3.11
CA VAL A 120 6.99 2.14 -4.45
C VAL A 120 6.71 3.57 -4.89
N GLN A 121 7.35 4.02 -5.96
CA GLN A 121 7.07 5.30 -6.59
C GLN A 121 6.07 5.08 -7.74
N LEU A 122 4.87 5.65 -7.60
CA LEU A 122 3.89 5.72 -8.67
C LEU A 122 4.28 6.80 -9.69
N PRO A 123 3.83 6.67 -10.96
CA PRO A 123 4.01 7.71 -11.96
C PRO A 123 3.36 9.01 -11.50
N LYS A 124 4.12 10.11 -11.54
CA LYS A 124 3.56 11.44 -11.30
C LYS A 124 2.55 11.79 -12.39
N PRO A 125 1.36 12.32 -12.06
CA PRO A 125 0.36 12.73 -13.06
C PRO A 125 0.94 13.62 -14.17
N GLU A 126 1.82 14.56 -13.81
CA GLU A 126 2.49 15.49 -14.75
C GLU A 126 3.37 14.79 -15.80
N ARG A 127 3.90 13.60 -15.49
CA ARG A 127 4.72 12.81 -16.41
C ARG A 127 3.87 11.91 -17.32
N ALA A 128 2.66 11.56 -16.91
CA ALA A 128 1.72 10.79 -17.74
C ALA A 128 1.11 11.63 -18.87
N ILE A 129 0.98 12.96 -18.66
CA ILE A 129 0.42 13.89 -19.66
C ILE A 129 1.40 14.19 -20.80
N ASN A 130 2.70 13.95 -20.59
CA ASN A 130 3.77 14.26 -21.54
C ASN A 130 4.47 13.02 -22.14
N ALA A 131 3.87 11.83 -22.00
CA ALA A 131 4.40 10.55 -22.50
C ALA A 131 3.87 10.19 -23.89
#